data_AF-A0A2N2LCQ8-F1
#
_entry.id   AF-A0A2N2LCQ8-F1
#
_cell.length_a   1.000
_cell.length_b   1.000
_cell.length_c   1.000
_cell.angle_alpha   90.00
_cell.angle_beta   90.00
_cell.angle_gamma   90.00
#
_symmetry.space_group_name_H-M   'P 1'
#
loop_
_entity.id
_entity.type
_entity.pdbx_description
1 polymer ?
#
loop_
_entity_poly.entity_id
_entity_poly.type
_entity_poly.pdbx_seq_one_letter_code
_entity_poly.pdbx_strand_id
1 'polypeptide(L)'
;MRRRGRCPTSSRARRPRSARTRRARAARAPPRCRRGGRRGRQRRSWGDFRERPGAKHGRECNLGTRCAVAAPHPSRAALGGLVAVTVPVPWRAAPEVPGHPLATIDMTEVGNGVRMLVELGPLTRSGATAFRVFLHAEGLGRTKEPVLYGLHHTGRLPTHHWVEVTSFQARIPIGADEAEIPEGIDALIVASLASVVPPGGHLAMEYDSPHRHQTALALAAHVPPEATPLGAMMFSAGCGIVFRDLHSADGGREGPRRLEGMRAHDEAHAIQRAAERLVALEAFMGRSKDLDWGVQATCRPLAEKVMGVLRERLGLGDGPVPLDLDAIRR
;
A
#
# COMPACT_ATOMS: atom_id res chain seq x y z
N MET A 1 -65.26 41.55 -5.60
CA MET A 1 -65.90 40.26 -5.21
C MET A 1 -64.79 39.32 -4.72
N ARG A 2 -64.54 39.10 -3.42
CA ARG A 2 -65.21 38.16 -2.47
C ARG A 2 -65.36 36.70 -2.93
N ARG A 3 -64.47 35.82 -2.43
CA ARG A 3 -64.59 34.41 -1.96
C ARG A 3 -63.17 34.05 -1.44
N ARG A 4 -62.78 33.90 -0.17
CA ARG A 4 -63.34 33.29 1.07
C ARG A 4 -63.61 31.77 0.98
N GLY A 5 -62.74 30.99 1.64
CA GLY A 5 -62.87 29.55 1.97
C GLY A 5 -61.60 29.05 2.68
N ARG A 6 -61.47 29.26 4.00
CA ARG A 6 -61.74 28.31 5.11
C ARG A 6 -60.72 27.15 5.29
N CYS A 7 -59.80 27.34 6.26
CA CYS A 7 -59.36 26.31 7.22
C CYS A 7 -60.52 25.90 8.17
N PRO A 8 -60.43 24.90 9.10
CA PRO A 8 -59.23 24.23 9.66
C PRO A 8 -59.34 22.67 9.66
N THR A 9 -58.42 21.89 10.23
CA THR A 9 -58.40 21.51 11.67
C THR A 9 -57.05 20.95 12.15
N SER A 10 -56.82 21.05 13.46
CA SER A 10 -55.63 20.56 14.18
C SER A 10 -55.82 19.16 14.78
N SER A 11 -54.75 18.38 14.91
CA SER A 11 -54.67 17.34 15.96
C SER A 11 -53.30 17.33 16.65
N ARG A 12 -53.31 17.43 17.98
CA ARG A 12 -52.16 17.22 18.88
C ARG A 12 -52.30 15.84 19.51
N ALA A 13 -51.26 15.01 19.46
CA ALA A 13 -51.06 13.89 20.40
C ALA A 13 -49.55 13.67 20.62
N ARG A 14 -49.01 14.10 21.77
CA ARG A 14 -48.76 13.31 23.01
C ARG A 14 -47.40 12.59 23.02
N ARG A 15 -46.42 13.22 23.69
CA ARG A 15 -45.25 12.54 24.26
C ARG A 15 -45.67 11.73 25.50
N PRO A 16 -45.05 10.56 25.76
CA PRO A 16 -44.89 10.04 27.11
C PRO A 16 -43.49 10.36 27.67
N ARG A 17 -43.44 10.86 28.92
CA ARG A 17 -42.23 10.88 29.76
C ARG A 17 -42.26 9.66 30.69
N SER A 18 -41.20 8.86 30.71
CA SER A 18 -40.69 8.18 31.91
C SER A 18 -39.20 7.91 31.67
N ALA A 19 -38.23 8.27 32.51
CA ALA A 19 -38.16 8.29 33.97
C ALA A 19 -38.12 6.89 34.61
N ARG A 20 -36.98 6.21 34.50
CA ARG A 20 -36.56 5.18 35.47
C ARG A 20 -35.06 5.27 35.77
N THR A 21 -34.77 5.77 36.96
CA THR A 21 -33.52 5.57 37.67
C THR A 21 -33.30 4.09 37.97
N ARG A 22 -32.03 3.63 37.99
CA ARG A 22 -31.44 2.93 39.14
C ARG A 22 -29.96 2.54 38.96
N ARG A 23 -29.18 2.95 39.96
CA ARG A 23 -28.07 2.24 40.61
C ARG A 23 -26.84 1.87 39.77
N ALA A 24 -25.79 2.68 39.98
CA ALA A 24 -24.43 2.20 39.95
C ALA A 24 -24.22 0.98 40.87
N ARG A 25 -23.43 0.01 40.42
CA ARG A 25 -22.70 -0.94 41.27
C ARG A 25 -21.22 -0.79 40.96
N ALA A 26 -20.45 -0.26 41.92
CA ALA A 26 -19.00 -0.28 41.83
C ALA A 26 -18.51 -1.72 42.05
N ALA A 27 -18.01 -2.36 40.98
CA ALA A 27 -17.28 -3.60 41.09
C ALA A 27 -15.83 -3.29 41.52
N ARG A 28 -15.36 -3.95 42.58
CA ARG A 28 -13.99 -3.77 43.09
C ARG A 28 -12.99 -4.35 42.09
N ALA A 29 -11.97 -3.56 41.72
CA ALA A 29 -10.84 -4.06 40.95
C ALA A 29 -9.94 -4.97 41.82
N PRO A 30 -9.47 -6.13 41.32
CA PRO A 30 -8.47 -6.94 42.01
C PRO A 30 -7.09 -6.27 42.00
N PRO A 31 -6.18 -6.65 42.94
CA PRO A 31 -4.87 -6.02 43.06
C PRO A 31 -3.97 -6.28 41.83
N ARG A 32 -3.17 -5.27 41.48
CA ARG A 32 -2.22 -5.33 40.36
C ARG A 32 -1.08 -6.32 40.65
N CYS A 33 -1.02 -7.43 39.93
CA CYS A 33 0.19 -8.25 39.89
C CYS A 33 1.36 -7.46 39.28
N ARG A 34 2.42 -7.21 40.07
CA ARG A 34 3.70 -6.73 39.57
C ARG A 34 4.33 -7.80 38.67
N ARG A 35 4.22 -7.66 37.33
CA ARG A 35 5.08 -8.41 36.40
C ARG A 35 6.43 -7.72 36.27
N GLY A 36 7.50 -8.50 36.33
CA GLY A 36 8.87 -8.01 36.35
C GLY A 36 9.28 -7.26 35.08
N GLY A 37 10.29 -6.40 35.22
CA GLY A 37 10.81 -5.59 34.12
C GLY A 37 11.38 -6.45 33.00
N ARG A 38 10.68 -6.48 31.86
CA ARG A 38 11.33 -6.82 30.59
C ARG A 38 12.32 -5.71 30.26
N ARG A 39 13.59 -6.06 30.03
CA ARG A 39 14.58 -5.14 29.46
C ARG A 39 14.02 -4.66 28.12
N GLY A 40 13.69 -3.38 28.01
CA GLY A 40 13.22 -2.80 26.75
C GLY A 40 14.36 -2.85 25.73
N ARG A 41 14.15 -3.51 24.58
CA ARG A 41 14.93 -3.19 23.39
C ARG A 41 14.63 -1.72 23.07
N GLN A 42 15.66 -0.88 23.05
CA GLN A 42 15.51 0.51 22.62
C GLN A 42 15.12 0.49 21.14
N ARG A 43 13.92 0.98 20.83
CA ARG A 43 13.56 1.35 19.46
C ARG A 43 14.38 2.58 19.11
N ARG A 44 15.25 2.48 18.11
CA ARG A 44 15.94 3.62 17.50
C ARG A 44 15.12 4.05 16.28
N SER A 45 14.78 5.33 16.17
CA SER A 45 14.21 5.85 14.94
C SER A 45 15.32 6.16 13.93
N TRP A 46 14.99 6.24 12.64
CA TRP A 46 15.95 6.62 11.60
C TRP A 46 16.54 8.03 11.82
N GLY A 47 15.85 8.91 12.54
CA GLY A 47 16.34 10.26 12.88
C GLY A 47 17.36 10.30 14.03
N ASP A 48 17.43 9.27 14.86
CA ASP A 48 18.28 9.26 16.07
C ASP A 48 19.74 8.85 15.80
N PHE A 49 20.11 8.56 14.54
CA PHE A 49 21.37 7.89 14.21
C PHE A 49 22.55 8.82 13.87
N ARG A 50 22.54 10.07 14.36
CA ARG A 50 23.74 10.91 14.32
C ARG A 50 24.75 10.48 15.41
N GLU A 51 25.86 9.96 14.92
CA GLU A 51 27.19 9.84 15.57
C GLU A 51 27.30 9.03 16.88
N ARG A 52 27.76 7.77 16.77
CA ARG A 52 28.78 7.18 17.68
C ARG A 52 29.67 6.18 16.93
N PRO A 53 31.01 6.26 17.04
CA PRO A 53 31.90 5.27 16.46
C PRO A 53 32.13 4.05 17.39
N GLY A 54 32.07 2.85 16.81
CA GLY A 54 32.88 1.70 17.23
C GLY A 54 32.34 0.79 18.36
N ALA A 55 31.97 -0.44 17.99
CA ALA A 55 32.24 -1.65 18.77
C ALA A 55 32.16 -2.90 17.88
N LYS A 56 33.30 -3.55 17.59
CA LYS A 56 33.35 -4.88 16.97
C LYS A 56 33.12 -5.94 18.05
N HIS A 57 32.20 -6.87 17.86
CA HIS A 57 32.19 -8.19 18.54
C HIS A 57 31.53 -9.22 17.61
N GLY A 58 32.31 -10.20 17.15
CA GLY A 58 31.78 -11.37 16.45
C GLY A 58 31.48 -12.51 17.43
N ARG A 59 30.71 -13.50 16.96
CA ARG A 59 30.70 -14.89 17.48
C ARG A 59 30.15 -15.79 16.39
N GLU A 60 30.91 -16.82 16.04
CA GLU A 60 30.45 -17.94 15.23
C GLU A 60 29.56 -18.85 16.08
N CYS A 61 28.56 -19.46 15.45
CA CYS A 61 27.98 -20.71 15.91
C CYS A 61 27.90 -21.65 14.70
N ASN A 62 28.39 -22.87 14.88
CA ASN A 62 28.58 -23.87 13.83
C ASN A 62 28.00 -25.21 14.35
N LEU A 63 27.71 -26.15 13.44
CA LEU A 63 27.07 -27.46 13.67
C LEU A 63 25.58 -27.38 14.09
N GLY A 64 24.65 -28.19 13.58
CA GLY A 64 24.73 -29.23 12.55
C GLY A 64 24.08 -30.54 12.98
N THR A 65 22.96 -30.94 12.37
CA THR A 65 22.37 -32.29 12.54
C THR A 65 21.73 -32.77 11.23
N ARG A 66 22.02 -34.01 10.83
CA ARG A 66 21.39 -34.71 9.70
C ARG A 66 20.24 -35.59 10.19
N CYS A 67 19.15 -35.68 9.44
CA CYS A 67 18.21 -36.81 9.48
C CYS A 67 17.90 -37.25 8.04
N ALA A 68 17.87 -38.57 7.79
CA ALA A 68 17.65 -39.15 6.46
C ALA A 68 16.72 -40.38 6.56
N VAL A 69 15.51 -40.27 5.98
CA VAL A 69 14.45 -41.29 5.80
C VAL A 69 13.54 -40.75 4.68
N ALA A 70 13.12 -41.45 3.61
CA ALA A 70 13.48 -42.75 3.01
C ALA A 70 13.26 -42.68 1.48
N ALA A 71 13.42 -43.79 0.74
CA ALA A 71 13.15 -43.89 -0.70
C ALA A 71 11.86 -44.68 -1.00
N PRO A 72 11.18 -44.40 -2.13
CA PRO A 72 10.27 -45.34 -2.79
C PRO A 72 10.75 -45.77 -4.20
N HIS A 73 10.20 -46.88 -4.67
CA HIS A 73 10.60 -47.66 -5.85
C HIS A 73 10.28 -47.05 -7.23
N PRO A 74 10.90 -47.55 -8.32
CA PRO A 74 10.77 -46.98 -9.66
C PRO A 74 9.57 -47.53 -10.45
N SER A 75 8.96 -46.69 -11.30
CA SER A 75 8.54 -47.05 -12.66
C SER A 75 7.84 -45.89 -13.39
N ARG A 76 8.48 -45.33 -14.41
CA ARG A 76 7.89 -45.17 -15.75
C ARG A 76 8.94 -44.74 -16.77
N ALA A 77 9.01 -45.44 -17.90
CA ALA A 77 9.89 -45.10 -19.01
C ALA A 77 9.26 -44.03 -19.92
N ALA A 78 10.12 -43.41 -20.73
CA ALA A 78 9.81 -42.60 -21.91
C ALA A 78 8.97 -41.32 -21.70
N LEU A 79 9.66 -40.18 -21.65
CA LEU A 79 9.88 -39.35 -22.84
C LEU A 79 11.12 -38.46 -22.60
N GLY A 80 11.99 -38.34 -23.61
CA GLY A 80 13.25 -37.59 -23.53
C GLY A 80 13.04 -36.08 -23.55
N GLY A 81 12.45 -35.52 -22.49
CA GLY A 81 12.40 -34.08 -22.30
C GLY A 81 13.80 -33.55 -22.00
N LEU A 82 14.29 -32.63 -22.84
CA LEU A 82 15.42 -31.78 -22.51
C LEU A 82 15.07 -30.97 -21.25
N VAL A 83 15.48 -31.47 -20.09
CA VAL A 83 15.45 -30.72 -18.84
C VAL A 83 16.45 -29.59 -19.01
N ALA A 84 15.96 -28.43 -19.46
CA ALA A 84 16.75 -27.21 -19.52
C ALA A 84 17.24 -26.91 -18.09
N VAL A 85 18.51 -27.22 -17.84
CA VAL A 85 19.20 -26.83 -16.61
C VAL A 85 19.30 -25.31 -16.65
N THR A 86 18.30 -24.65 -16.08
CA THR A 86 18.29 -23.21 -15.91
C THR A 86 19.37 -22.87 -14.91
N VAL A 87 20.56 -22.53 -15.43
CA VAL A 87 21.61 -21.88 -14.67
C VAL A 87 20.97 -20.67 -13.98
N PRO A 88 21.04 -20.57 -12.64
CA PRO A 88 20.41 -19.45 -11.94
C PRO A 88 21.06 -18.16 -12.40
N VAL A 89 20.29 -17.31 -13.10
CA VAL A 89 20.76 -15.99 -13.53
C VAL A 89 21.12 -15.21 -12.27
N PRO A 90 22.37 -14.73 -12.12
CA PRO A 90 22.76 -13.98 -10.94
C PRO A 90 21.98 -12.67 -10.87
N TRP A 91 21.69 -12.22 -9.64
CA TRP A 91 21.18 -10.87 -9.43
C TRP A 91 22.27 -9.85 -9.78
N ARG A 92 21.89 -8.80 -10.50
CA ARG A 92 22.80 -7.74 -11.00
C ARG A 92 22.26 -6.38 -10.62
N ALA A 93 23.12 -5.40 -10.36
CA ALA A 93 22.64 -4.03 -10.12
C ALA A 93 21.96 -3.48 -11.39
N ALA A 94 20.85 -2.77 -11.24
CA ALA A 94 20.06 -2.29 -12.38
C ALA A 94 20.85 -1.42 -13.37
N PRO A 95 21.79 -0.54 -12.96
CA PRO A 95 22.66 0.19 -13.87
C PRO A 95 23.56 -0.68 -14.76
N GLU A 96 23.83 -1.94 -14.40
CA GLU A 96 24.62 -2.86 -15.24
C GLU A 96 23.84 -3.48 -16.40
N VAL A 97 22.54 -3.20 -16.51
CA VAL A 97 21.66 -3.70 -17.57
C VAL A 97 21.23 -2.50 -18.43
N PRO A 98 21.96 -2.18 -19.52
CA PRO A 98 21.74 -0.96 -20.29
C PRO A 98 20.29 -0.82 -20.77
N GLY A 99 19.72 0.37 -20.56
CA GLY A 99 18.37 0.70 -20.99
C GLY A 99 17.23 0.10 -20.16
N HIS A 100 17.49 -0.65 -19.08
CA HIS A 100 16.42 -1.17 -18.23
C HIS A 100 15.74 -0.03 -17.43
N PRO A 101 14.41 0.17 -17.50
CA PRO A 101 13.75 1.34 -16.89
C PRO A 101 13.99 1.51 -15.38
N LEU A 102 14.03 0.40 -14.62
CA LEU A 102 14.33 0.43 -13.18
C LEU A 102 15.73 0.97 -12.83
N ALA A 103 16.66 1.10 -13.78
CA ALA A 103 17.95 1.74 -13.53
C ALA A 103 17.80 3.26 -13.25
N THR A 104 16.70 3.89 -13.68
CA THR A 104 16.43 5.31 -13.47
C THR A 104 16.09 5.67 -12.01
N ILE A 105 15.78 4.66 -11.18
CA ILE A 105 15.45 4.82 -9.76
C ILE A 105 16.48 4.18 -8.81
N ASP A 106 17.56 3.64 -9.37
CA ASP A 106 18.73 3.27 -8.58
C ASP A 106 19.41 4.53 -8.01
N MET A 107 19.91 4.44 -6.78
CA MET A 107 20.50 5.54 -6.01
C MET A 107 19.59 6.75 -5.73
N THR A 108 18.31 6.71 -6.11
CA THR A 108 17.34 7.77 -5.79
C THR A 108 17.14 7.89 -4.29
N GLU A 109 17.16 9.12 -3.77
CA GLU A 109 16.93 9.40 -2.35
C GLU A 109 15.44 9.36 -2.01
N VAL A 110 15.09 8.53 -1.02
CA VAL A 110 13.73 8.32 -0.48
C VAL A 110 13.58 8.91 0.92
N GLY A 111 14.34 9.98 1.20
CA GLY A 111 14.25 10.80 2.40
C GLY A 111 15.36 10.55 3.42
N ASN A 112 15.77 11.60 4.14
CA ASN A 112 16.76 11.58 5.21
C ASN A 112 18.12 10.93 4.82
N GLY A 113 18.58 11.11 3.58
CA GLY A 113 19.82 10.47 3.08
C GLY A 113 19.71 8.96 2.83
N VAL A 114 18.52 8.37 2.93
CA VAL A 114 18.25 6.97 2.57
C VAL A 114 18.06 6.87 1.05
N ARG A 115 18.80 6.01 0.38
CA ARG A 115 18.75 5.78 -1.07
C ARG A 115 18.27 4.37 -1.39
N MET A 116 17.58 4.23 -2.52
CA MET A 116 17.23 2.92 -3.08
C MET A 116 18.44 2.31 -3.81
N LEU A 117 18.62 1.00 -3.68
CA LEU A 117 19.52 0.19 -4.52
C LEU A 117 18.71 -0.91 -5.18
N VAL A 118 18.71 -0.96 -6.51
CA VAL A 118 17.86 -1.86 -7.29
C VAL A 118 18.70 -2.97 -7.92
N GLU A 119 18.32 -4.22 -7.68
CA GLU A 119 18.90 -5.39 -8.33
C GLU A 119 17.86 -6.10 -9.20
N LEU A 120 18.28 -6.49 -10.40
CA LEU A 120 17.50 -7.23 -11.39
C LEU A 120 17.88 -8.71 -11.34
N GLY A 121 16.89 -9.57 -11.43
CA GLY A 121 17.00 -11.02 -11.39
C GLY A 121 16.58 -11.68 -12.71
N PRO A 122 16.20 -12.96 -12.68
CA PRO A 122 15.78 -13.68 -13.89
C PRO A 122 14.46 -13.16 -14.48
N LEU A 123 14.27 -13.43 -15.77
CA LEU A 123 12.96 -13.30 -16.41
C LEU A 123 12.01 -14.40 -15.92
N THR A 124 10.75 -14.04 -15.69
CA THR A 124 9.66 -14.99 -15.43
C THR A 124 9.21 -15.67 -16.73
N ARG A 125 8.35 -16.69 -16.60
CA ARG A 125 7.67 -17.31 -17.77
C ARG A 125 6.80 -16.35 -18.57
N SER A 126 6.36 -15.23 -17.99
CA SER A 126 5.60 -14.18 -18.69
C SER A 126 6.49 -13.12 -19.34
N GLY A 127 7.82 -13.22 -19.24
CA GLY A 127 8.76 -12.23 -19.77
C GLY A 127 8.97 -11.01 -18.87
N ALA A 128 8.42 -10.99 -17.66
CA ALA A 128 8.69 -9.93 -16.69
C ALA A 128 10.07 -10.12 -16.04
N THR A 129 10.83 -9.04 -15.86
CA THR A 129 12.08 -9.04 -15.10
C THR A 129 11.75 -9.04 -13.60
N ALA A 130 12.23 -10.05 -12.86
CA ALA A 130 12.19 -9.99 -11.41
C ALA A 130 13.13 -8.88 -10.90
N PHE A 131 12.72 -8.12 -9.89
CA PHE A 131 13.57 -7.13 -9.24
C PHE A 131 13.42 -7.17 -7.73
N ARG A 132 14.42 -6.61 -7.03
CA ARG A 132 14.41 -6.39 -5.59
C ARG A 132 15.08 -5.08 -5.26
N VAL A 133 14.61 -4.42 -4.21
CA VAL A 133 15.14 -3.12 -3.76
C VAL A 133 15.73 -3.29 -2.37
N PHE A 134 16.91 -2.72 -2.14
CA PHE A 134 17.51 -2.54 -0.82
C PHE A 134 17.51 -1.06 -0.47
N LEU A 135 17.60 -0.74 0.82
CA LEU A 135 17.84 0.64 1.25
C LEU A 135 19.31 0.78 1.65
N HIS A 136 19.89 1.94 1.35
CA HIS A 136 21.24 2.32 1.77
C HIS A 136 21.20 3.69 2.42
N ALA A 137 21.66 3.80 3.67
CA ALA A 137 21.78 5.08 4.36
C ALA A 137 23.23 5.32 4.79
N GLU A 138 23.64 6.57 4.76
CA GLU A 138 24.98 6.97 5.22
C GLU A 138 25.16 6.62 6.71
N GLY A 139 26.33 6.09 7.08
CA GLY A 139 26.63 5.60 8.43
C GLY A 139 25.99 4.24 8.81
N LEU A 140 24.83 3.88 8.25
CA LEU A 140 24.17 2.59 8.47
C LEU A 140 24.53 1.53 7.41
N GLY A 141 24.90 1.97 6.21
CA GLY A 141 25.17 1.12 5.05
C GLY A 141 23.90 0.57 4.38
N ARG A 142 24.09 -0.49 3.61
CA ARG A 142 23.04 -1.21 2.88
C ARG A 142 22.30 -2.21 3.78
N THR A 143 20.98 -2.32 3.64
CA THR A 143 20.18 -3.36 4.31
C THR A 143 20.61 -4.76 3.88
N LYS A 144 20.65 -5.71 4.83
CA LYS A 144 21.04 -7.11 4.53
C LYS A 144 20.00 -7.82 3.65
N GLU A 145 18.74 -7.47 3.85
CA GLU A 145 17.59 -8.00 3.14
C GLU A 145 16.94 -6.88 2.32
N PRO A 146 16.27 -7.21 1.21
CA PRO A 146 15.56 -6.23 0.41
C PRO A 146 14.29 -5.75 1.12
N VAL A 147 14.00 -4.46 1.00
CA VAL A 147 12.75 -3.84 1.45
C VAL A 147 11.55 -4.39 0.69
N LEU A 148 11.72 -4.72 -0.60
CA LEU A 148 10.65 -5.28 -1.41
C LEU A 148 11.19 -6.16 -2.53
N TYR A 149 10.33 -7.07 -2.98
CA TYR A 149 10.48 -7.81 -4.23
C TYR A 149 9.36 -7.41 -5.18
N GLY A 150 9.64 -7.49 -6.47
CA GLY A 150 8.66 -7.23 -7.50
C GLY A 150 8.99 -7.83 -8.86
N LEU A 151 8.10 -7.56 -9.79
CA LEU A 151 8.18 -7.91 -11.20
C LEU A 151 7.98 -6.63 -12.01
N HIS A 152 8.79 -6.43 -13.06
CA HIS A 152 8.66 -5.31 -13.98
C HIS A 152 8.52 -5.85 -15.40
N HIS A 153 7.51 -5.39 -16.13
CA HIS A 153 7.27 -5.80 -17.50
C HIS A 153 7.21 -4.59 -18.44
N THR A 154 7.86 -4.73 -19.59
CA THR A 154 7.82 -3.79 -20.72
C THR A 154 7.37 -4.53 -21.97
N GLY A 155 6.49 -3.92 -22.76
CA GLY A 155 5.96 -4.51 -23.98
C GLY A 155 5.12 -3.49 -24.75
N ARG A 156 4.05 -3.90 -25.42
CA ARG A 156 3.14 -2.94 -26.07
C ARG A 156 2.12 -2.36 -25.08
N LEU A 157 2.02 -1.04 -25.04
CA LEU A 157 0.90 -0.34 -24.40
C LEU A 157 -0.44 -0.77 -25.02
N PRO A 158 -1.56 -0.71 -24.26
CA PRO A 158 -1.65 -0.30 -22.86
C PRO A 158 -1.35 -1.42 -21.85
N THR A 159 -1.36 -2.69 -22.25
CA THR A 159 -1.42 -3.83 -21.32
C THR A 159 -0.08 -4.32 -20.76
N HIS A 160 1.05 -4.04 -21.41
CA HIS A 160 2.33 -4.68 -21.09
C HIS A 160 3.38 -3.77 -20.42
N HIS A 161 2.96 -2.61 -19.88
CA HIS A 161 3.84 -1.74 -19.09
C HIS A 161 3.36 -1.68 -17.64
N TRP A 162 4.05 -2.39 -16.77
CA TRP A 162 3.68 -2.45 -15.37
C TRP A 162 4.85 -2.75 -14.42
N VAL A 163 4.68 -2.27 -13.20
CA VAL A 163 5.49 -2.60 -12.03
C VAL A 163 4.57 -3.26 -11.02
N GLU A 164 4.94 -4.44 -10.52
CA GLU A 164 4.22 -5.16 -9.48
C GLU A 164 5.15 -5.38 -8.28
N VAL A 165 4.76 -4.91 -7.10
CA VAL A 165 5.41 -5.28 -5.83
C VAL A 165 4.66 -6.45 -5.21
N THR A 166 5.35 -7.59 -5.15
CA THR A 166 4.81 -8.87 -4.68
C THR A 166 4.99 -9.09 -3.17
N SER A 167 5.90 -8.35 -2.54
CA SER A 167 6.11 -8.37 -1.09
C SER A 167 6.80 -7.08 -0.64
N PHE A 168 6.36 -6.51 0.49
CA PHE A 168 6.96 -5.33 1.12
C PHE A 168 7.28 -5.59 2.60
N GLN A 169 8.49 -5.25 3.02
CA GLN A 169 8.99 -5.42 4.38
C GLN A 169 9.19 -4.06 5.05
N ALA A 170 8.18 -3.60 5.78
CA ALA A 170 8.25 -2.34 6.53
C ALA A 170 9.17 -2.38 7.76
N ARG A 171 9.72 -3.55 8.10
CA ARG A 171 10.76 -3.69 9.13
C ARG A 171 11.90 -4.51 8.58
N ILE A 172 13.12 -3.99 8.71
CA ILE A 172 14.31 -4.57 8.08
C ILE A 172 15.43 -4.71 9.12
N PRO A 173 16.14 -5.85 9.14
CA PRO A 173 17.33 -6.00 9.98
C PRO A 173 18.48 -5.08 9.50
N ILE A 174 18.94 -4.21 10.41
CA ILE A 174 20.12 -3.35 10.23
C ILE A 174 21.15 -3.72 11.31
N GLY A 175 22.23 -4.38 10.89
CA GLY A 175 23.26 -4.89 11.81
C GLY A 175 22.72 -6.02 12.70
N ALA A 176 22.43 -5.69 13.96
CA ALA A 176 21.82 -6.56 14.97
C ALA A 176 20.47 -6.03 15.50
N ASP A 177 20.07 -4.84 15.05
CA ASP A 177 18.80 -4.19 15.38
C ASP A 177 17.80 -4.33 14.21
N GLU A 178 16.55 -3.94 14.45
CA GLU A 178 15.45 -3.95 13.48
C GLU A 178 14.95 -2.51 13.35
N ALA A 179 14.88 -1.99 12.12
CA ALA A 179 14.44 -0.63 11.83
C ALA A 179 13.09 -0.66 11.09
N GLU A 180 12.15 0.15 11.56
CA GLU A 180 10.82 0.33 10.97
C GLU A 180 10.86 1.47 9.95
N ILE A 181 10.34 1.25 8.74
CA ILE A 181 10.35 2.23 7.64
C ILE A 181 9.31 3.32 7.97
N PRO A 182 9.71 4.61 8.04
CA PRO A 182 8.77 5.71 8.21
C PRO A 182 7.84 5.81 6.99
N GLU A 183 6.58 6.18 7.21
CA GLU A 183 5.57 6.35 6.14
C GLU A 183 6.04 7.29 5.02
N GLY A 184 6.78 8.35 5.35
CA GLY A 184 7.37 9.25 4.35
C GLY A 184 8.40 8.58 3.42
N ILE A 185 9.11 7.56 3.89
CA ILE A 185 10.02 6.76 3.07
C ILE A 185 9.23 5.75 2.21
N ASP A 186 8.21 5.10 2.75
CA ASP A 186 7.30 4.22 1.98
C ASP A 186 6.64 4.99 0.82
N ALA A 187 6.13 6.20 1.10
CA ALA A 187 5.55 7.08 0.09
C ALA A 187 6.55 7.48 -1.02
N LEU A 188 7.81 7.74 -0.68
CA LEU A 188 8.86 8.06 -1.66
C LEU A 188 9.35 6.84 -2.45
N ILE A 189 9.32 5.64 -1.85
CA ILE A 189 9.52 4.37 -2.58
C ILE A 189 8.39 4.15 -3.59
N VAL A 190 7.13 4.34 -3.19
CA VAL A 190 5.96 4.26 -4.09
C VAL A 190 6.06 5.29 -5.22
N ALA A 191 6.44 6.53 -4.93
CA ALA A 191 6.67 7.57 -5.93
C ALA A 191 7.79 7.22 -6.91
N SER A 192 8.89 6.63 -6.42
CA SER A 192 10.00 6.16 -7.26
C SER A 192 9.54 5.04 -8.18
N LEU A 193 8.84 4.01 -7.67
CA LEU A 193 8.32 2.93 -8.51
C LEU A 193 7.30 3.43 -9.57
N ALA A 194 6.46 4.40 -9.21
CA ALA A 194 5.50 5.02 -10.12
C ALA A 194 6.17 5.85 -11.24
N SER A 195 7.34 6.45 -11.01
CA SER A 195 8.02 7.26 -12.02
C SER A 195 8.49 6.42 -13.22
N VAL A 196 8.74 5.12 -13.00
CA VAL A 196 9.09 4.13 -14.03
C VAL A 196 7.87 3.70 -14.87
N VAL A 197 6.64 3.90 -14.37
CA VAL A 197 5.41 3.51 -15.07
C VAL A 197 5.02 4.60 -16.09
N PRO A 198 5.02 4.31 -17.41
CA PRO A 198 4.66 5.29 -18.43
C PRO A 198 3.15 5.62 -18.42
N PRO A 199 2.71 6.68 -19.11
CA PRO A 199 1.30 6.97 -19.33
C PRO A 199 0.53 5.74 -19.87
N GLY A 200 -0.65 5.48 -19.30
CA GLY A 200 -1.46 4.27 -19.57
C GLY A 200 -0.94 2.97 -18.95
N GLY A 201 0.24 2.95 -18.34
CA GLY A 201 0.74 1.81 -17.56
C GLY A 201 0.12 1.72 -16.15
N HIS A 202 0.49 0.70 -15.39
CA HIS A 202 0.00 0.49 -14.02
C HIS A 202 1.07 0.10 -13.01
N LEU A 203 0.85 0.52 -11.76
CA LEU A 203 1.60 0.09 -10.57
C LEU A 203 0.70 -0.79 -9.72
N ALA A 204 1.08 -2.04 -9.47
CA ALA A 204 0.42 -2.94 -8.53
C ALA A 204 1.26 -3.07 -7.26
N MET A 205 0.62 -2.93 -6.10
CA MET A 205 1.26 -2.97 -4.79
C MET A 205 0.53 -3.95 -3.88
N GLU A 206 1.22 -4.93 -3.31
CA GLU A 206 0.63 -5.78 -2.27
C GLU A 206 0.18 -4.96 -1.05
N TYR A 207 -0.87 -5.43 -0.36
CA TYR A 207 -1.33 -4.86 0.90
C TYR A 207 -1.71 -5.91 1.96
N ASP A 208 -1.38 -7.18 1.73
CA ASP A 208 -1.68 -8.27 2.65
C ASP A 208 -0.68 -8.32 3.83
N SER A 209 0.48 -7.67 3.70
CA SER A 209 1.45 -7.53 4.79
C SER A 209 0.91 -6.78 6.02
N PRO A 210 1.39 -7.10 7.24
CA PRO A 210 0.88 -6.49 8.49
C PRO A 210 0.98 -4.95 8.55
N HIS A 211 1.96 -4.36 7.86
CA HIS A 211 2.12 -2.90 7.72
C HIS A 211 0.95 -2.25 6.97
N ARG A 212 0.34 -2.99 6.03
CA ARG A 212 -0.69 -2.50 5.11
C ARG A 212 -2.10 -2.95 5.52
N HIS A 213 -2.24 -3.52 6.71
CA HIS A 213 -3.50 -3.99 7.29
C HIS A 213 -4.61 -2.93 7.29
N GLN A 214 -4.31 -1.64 7.51
CA GLN A 214 -5.31 -0.57 7.44
C GLN A 214 -5.89 -0.38 6.03
N THR A 215 -5.08 -0.53 4.98
CA THR A 215 -5.56 -0.57 3.59
C THR A 215 -6.51 -1.75 3.39
N ALA A 216 -6.13 -2.94 3.86
CA ALA A 216 -6.97 -4.14 3.75
C ALA A 216 -8.35 -3.98 4.43
N LEU A 217 -8.37 -3.41 5.65
CA LEU A 217 -9.62 -3.12 6.38
C LEU A 217 -10.48 -2.07 5.66
N ALA A 218 -9.86 -1.02 5.14
CA ALA A 218 -10.56 0.07 4.46
C ALA A 218 -11.18 -0.40 3.12
N LEU A 219 -10.45 -1.17 2.31
CA LEU A 219 -10.97 -1.76 1.07
C LEU A 219 -12.14 -2.72 1.35
N ALA A 220 -12.01 -3.59 2.36
CA ALA A 220 -13.10 -4.48 2.80
C ALA A 220 -14.34 -3.72 3.32
N ALA A 221 -14.17 -2.48 3.79
CA ALA A 221 -15.25 -1.58 4.21
C ALA A 221 -15.79 -0.68 3.06
N HIS A 222 -15.42 -0.96 1.81
CA HIS A 222 -15.77 -0.18 0.62
C HIS A 222 -15.41 1.32 0.72
N VAL A 223 -14.27 1.64 1.34
CA VAL A 223 -13.63 2.95 1.22
C VAL A 223 -13.09 3.09 -0.21
N PRO A 224 -13.25 4.25 -0.89
CA PRO A 224 -12.62 4.49 -2.19
C PRO A 224 -11.10 4.26 -2.10
N PRO A 225 -10.47 3.49 -3.01
CA PRO A 225 -9.08 3.08 -2.85
C PRO A 225 -8.10 4.24 -2.59
N GLU A 226 -8.28 5.38 -3.25
CA GLU A 226 -7.49 6.61 -3.04
C GLU A 226 -7.57 7.23 -1.63
N ALA A 227 -8.60 6.88 -0.84
CA ALA A 227 -8.77 7.31 0.54
C ALA A 227 -8.18 6.30 1.54
N THR A 228 -7.62 5.19 1.06
CA THR A 228 -6.84 4.25 1.88
C THR A 228 -5.37 4.70 1.96
N PRO A 229 -4.59 4.32 2.99
CA PRO A 229 -3.19 4.72 3.12
C PRO A 229 -2.35 4.43 1.87
N LEU A 230 -2.45 3.21 1.33
CA LEU A 230 -1.69 2.83 0.14
C LEU A 230 -2.20 3.55 -1.11
N GLY A 231 -3.52 3.59 -1.34
CA GLY A 231 -4.06 4.25 -2.52
C GLY A 231 -3.85 5.77 -2.52
N ALA A 232 -3.78 6.41 -1.36
CA ALA A 232 -3.41 7.82 -1.23
C ALA A 232 -1.95 8.08 -1.64
N MET A 233 -1.03 7.19 -1.25
CA MET A 233 0.37 7.24 -1.73
C MET A 233 0.44 7.03 -3.25
N MET A 234 -0.23 6.01 -3.79
CA MET A 234 -0.25 5.70 -5.22
C MET A 234 -0.91 6.82 -6.05
N PHE A 235 -1.98 7.43 -5.55
CA PHE A 235 -2.62 8.60 -6.16
C PHE A 235 -1.69 9.81 -6.19
N SER A 236 -1.01 10.11 -5.06
CA SER A 236 -0.03 11.20 -4.98
C SER A 236 1.16 10.99 -5.92
N ALA A 237 1.51 9.73 -6.19
CA ALA A 237 2.52 9.32 -7.15
C ALA A 237 2.05 9.33 -8.62
N GLY A 238 0.79 9.69 -8.91
CA GLY A 238 0.22 9.73 -10.26
C GLY A 238 -0.33 8.39 -10.79
N CYS A 239 -0.24 7.32 -10.00
CA CYS A 239 -0.79 5.99 -10.29
C CYS A 239 -2.10 5.76 -9.52
N GLY A 240 -3.13 6.54 -9.82
CA GLY A 240 -4.44 6.39 -9.17
C GLY A 240 -5.66 6.81 -10.00
N ILE A 241 -5.50 6.97 -11.32
CA ILE A 241 -6.57 7.44 -12.22
C ILE A 241 -7.67 6.38 -12.39
N VAL A 242 -7.28 5.11 -12.32
CA VAL A 242 -8.16 3.97 -12.13
C VAL A 242 -7.52 3.13 -11.03
N PHE A 243 -8.31 2.66 -10.08
CA PHE A 243 -7.89 1.62 -9.13
C PHE A 243 -8.61 0.31 -9.43
N ARG A 244 -7.88 -0.80 -9.32
CA ARG A 244 -8.43 -2.16 -9.28
C ARG A 244 -7.94 -2.86 -8.04
N ASP A 245 -8.86 -3.46 -7.31
CA ASP A 245 -8.57 -4.25 -6.13
C ASP A 245 -8.44 -5.72 -6.54
N LEU A 246 -7.21 -6.21 -6.65
CA LEU A 246 -6.89 -7.55 -7.16
C LEU A 246 -6.90 -8.56 -6.00
N HIS A 247 -8.12 -9.00 -5.67
CA HIS A 247 -8.35 -10.22 -4.91
C HIS A 247 -8.34 -11.43 -5.87
N SER A 248 -7.34 -12.30 -5.76
CA SER A 248 -7.43 -13.66 -6.31
C SER A 248 -7.93 -14.59 -5.20
N ALA A 249 -9.14 -15.13 -5.35
CA ALA A 249 -9.77 -16.07 -4.41
C ALA A 249 -10.28 -17.36 -5.10
N ASP A 250 -9.91 -17.55 -6.38
CA ASP A 250 -10.50 -18.52 -7.30
C ASP A 250 -9.61 -19.76 -7.55
N GLY A 251 -8.86 -20.24 -6.56
CA GLY A 251 -8.46 -21.66 -6.57
C GLY A 251 -7.01 -22.01 -6.19
N GLY A 252 -6.52 -21.54 -5.04
CA GLY A 252 -5.49 -22.27 -4.29
C GLY A 252 -4.05 -22.21 -4.83
N ARG A 253 -3.78 -21.35 -5.81
CA ARG A 253 -2.43 -20.83 -6.12
C ARG A 253 -2.44 -19.31 -6.09
N GLU A 254 -2.92 -18.78 -4.98
CA GLU A 254 -3.16 -17.35 -4.81
C GLU A 254 -1.88 -16.64 -4.36
N GLY A 255 -1.55 -15.56 -5.08
CA GLY A 255 -0.57 -14.57 -4.60
C GLY A 255 -1.24 -13.61 -3.61
N PRO A 256 -0.46 -12.77 -2.92
CA PRO A 256 -1.01 -11.78 -2.00
C PRO A 256 -1.96 -10.81 -2.73
N ARG A 257 -2.92 -10.27 -1.97
CA ARG A 257 -3.85 -9.24 -2.44
C ARG A 257 -3.08 -7.99 -2.82
N ARG A 258 -3.43 -7.41 -3.97
CA ARG A 258 -2.72 -6.27 -4.59
C ARG A 258 -3.69 -5.16 -4.93
N LEU A 259 -3.34 -3.93 -4.62
CA LEU A 259 -4.03 -2.74 -5.10
C LEU A 259 -3.28 -2.25 -6.34
N GLU A 260 -3.99 -2.12 -7.45
CA GLU A 260 -3.43 -1.71 -8.73
C GLU A 260 -3.94 -0.32 -9.11
N GLY A 261 -3.02 0.59 -9.38
CA GLY A 261 -3.29 1.98 -9.75
C GLY A 261 -2.75 2.29 -11.13
N MET A 262 -3.63 2.75 -12.03
CA MET A 262 -3.27 3.11 -13.40
C MET A 262 -2.85 4.59 -13.50
N ARG A 263 -1.87 4.87 -14.36
CA ARG A 263 -1.50 6.22 -14.77
C ARG A 263 -2.46 6.71 -15.87
N ALA A 264 -2.71 8.01 -15.94
CA ALA A 264 -3.47 8.59 -17.07
C ALA A 264 -2.79 8.25 -18.40
N HIS A 265 -3.58 8.18 -19.48
CA HIS A 265 -3.03 8.10 -20.84
C HIS A 265 -2.63 9.49 -21.34
N ASP A 266 -3.52 10.46 -21.11
CA ASP A 266 -3.44 11.87 -21.47
C ASP A 266 -4.21 12.71 -20.43
N GLU A 267 -4.20 14.05 -20.58
CA GLU A 267 -4.85 14.95 -19.64
C GLU A 267 -6.39 14.89 -19.70
N ALA A 268 -6.99 14.61 -20.87
CA ALA A 268 -8.44 14.51 -21.01
C ALA A 268 -8.98 13.30 -20.22
N HIS A 269 -8.31 12.15 -20.32
CA HIS A 269 -8.55 10.99 -19.49
C HIS A 269 -8.34 11.31 -18.00
N ALA A 270 -7.31 12.09 -17.65
CA ALA A 270 -7.07 12.49 -16.27
C ALA A 270 -8.20 13.36 -15.68
N ILE A 271 -8.67 14.38 -16.43
CA ILE A 271 -9.78 15.26 -16.06
C ILE A 271 -11.09 14.47 -15.89
N GLN A 272 -11.44 13.62 -16.88
CA GLN A 272 -12.65 12.81 -16.79
C GLN A 272 -12.67 11.95 -15.52
N ARG A 273 -11.57 11.24 -15.25
CA ARG A 273 -11.47 10.33 -14.10
C ARG A 273 -11.37 11.10 -12.78
N ALA A 274 -10.82 12.31 -12.77
CA ALA A 274 -10.81 13.17 -11.59
C ALA A 274 -12.24 13.52 -11.15
N ALA A 275 -13.13 13.87 -12.08
CA ALA A 275 -14.51 14.20 -11.78
C ALA A 275 -15.30 12.97 -11.27
N GLU A 276 -15.18 11.82 -11.94
CA GLU A 276 -15.80 10.56 -11.51
C GLU A 276 -15.38 10.15 -10.08
N ARG A 277 -14.10 10.34 -9.74
CA ARG A 277 -13.53 10.00 -8.43
C ARG A 277 -13.92 10.99 -7.34
N LEU A 278 -14.04 12.28 -7.66
CA LEU A 278 -14.50 13.29 -6.71
C LEU A 278 -15.94 13.00 -6.25
N VAL A 279 -16.83 12.59 -7.17
CA VAL A 279 -18.19 12.12 -6.84
C VAL A 279 -18.17 10.89 -5.92
N ALA A 280 -17.29 9.91 -6.19
CA ALA A 280 -17.16 8.72 -5.36
C ALA A 280 -16.65 9.04 -3.93
N LEU A 281 -15.76 10.02 -3.79
CA LEU A 281 -15.24 10.52 -2.51
C LEU A 281 -16.31 11.30 -1.73
N GLU A 282 -17.11 12.14 -2.38
CA GLU A 282 -18.23 12.83 -1.72
C GLU A 282 -19.27 11.83 -1.19
N ALA A 283 -19.63 10.83 -2.01
CA ALA A 283 -20.50 9.74 -1.60
C ALA A 283 -19.89 8.89 -0.47
N PHE A 284 -18.57 8.80 -0.36
CA PHE A 284 -17.88 8.20 0.79
C PHE A 284 -17.98 9.09 2.03
N MET A 285 -17.69 10.38 1.93
CA MET A 285 -17.74 11.30 3.07
C MET A 285 -19.13 11.33 3.72
N GLY A 286 -20.20 11.28 2.93
CA GLY A 286 -21.59 11.21 3.42
C GLY A 286 -21.94 9.97 4.26
N ARG A 287 -21.33 8.81 3.95
CA ARG A 287 -21.51 7.53 4.67
C ARG A 287 -20.40 7.20 5.67
N SER A 288 -19.29 7.94 5.65
CA SER A 288 -18.07 7.61 6.40
C SER A 288 -18.30 7.44 7.90
N LYS A 289 -19.23 8.20 8.48
CA LYS A 289 -19.65 8.15 9.90
C LYS A 289 -20.13 6.76 10.36
N ASP A 290 -20.57 5.91 9.43
CA ASP A 290 -21.17 4.60 9.69
C ASP A 290 -20.13 3.46 9.71
N LEU A 291 -18.85 3.77 9.46
CA LEU A 291 -17.72 2.83 9.48
C LEU A 291 -17.09 2.68 10.87
N ASP A 292 -16.20 1.68 11.05
CA ASP A 292 -15.39 1.58 12.26
C ASP A 292 -14.52 2.83 12.50
N TRP A 293 -14.34 3.21 13.76
CA TRP A 293 -13.59 4.41 14.14
C TRP A 293 -12.14 4.40 13.64
N GLY A 294 -11.46 3.26 13.63
CA GLY A 294 -10.09 3.15 13.11
C GLY A 294 -10.04 3.44 11.61
N VAL A 295 -10.96 2.86 10.84
CA VAL A 295 -11.09 3.13 9.40
C VAL A 295 -11.44 4.61 9.15
N GLN A 296 -12.36 5.19 9.93
CA GLN A 296 -12.71 6.61 9.80
C GLN A 296 -11.53 7.55 10.07
N ALA A 297 -10.84 7.35 11.20
CA ALA A 297 -9.74 8.21 11.63
C ALA A 297 -8.56 8.18 10.65
N THR A 298 -8.33 7.04 9.99
CA THR A 298 -7.29 6.89 8.96
C THR A 298 -7.75 7.43 7.60
N CYS A 299 -8.95 7.09 7.13
CA CYS A 299 -9.32 7.30 5.72
C CYS A 299 -9.93 8.67 5.44
N ARG A 300 -10.58 9.32 6.41
CA ARG A 300 -11.23 10.63 6.19
C ARG A 300 -10.24 11.76 5.88
N PRO A 301 -9.13 11.94 6.61
CA PRO A 301 -8.15 12.99 6.28
C PRO A 301 -7.49 12.76 4.90
N LEU A 302 -7.32 11.50 4.50
CA LEU A 302 -6.82 11.13 3.18
C LEU A 302 -7.83 11.49 2.08
N ALA A 303 -9.11 11.14 2.27
CA ALA A 303 -10.19 11.52 1.37
C ALA A 303 -10.29 13.04 1.22
N GLU A 304 -10.29 13.80 2.32
CA GLU A 304 -10.34 15.27 2.31
C GLU A 304 -9.15 15.87 1.53
N LYS A 305 -7.93 15.36 1.74
CA LYS A 305 -6.73 15.77 0.98
C LYS A 305 -6.85 15.44 -0.51
N VAL A 306 -7.30 14.24 -0.87
CA VAL A 306 -7.49 13.84 -2.28
C VAL A 306 -8.57 14.68 -2.94
N MET A 307 -9.69 14.94 -2.25
CA MET A 307 -10.76 15.82 -2.76
C MET A 307 -10.25 17.23 -3.06
N GLY A 308 -9.40 17.80 -2.21
CA GLY A 308 -8.76 19.10 -2.47
C GLY A 308 -7.95 19.11 -3.76
N VAL A 309 -7.06 18.13 -3.95
CA VAL A 309 -6.24 17.99 -5.18
C VAL A 309 -7.10 17.79 -6.44
N LEU A 310 -8.19 17.01 -6.34
CA LEU A 310 -9.10 16.81 -7.47
C LEU A 310 -9.90 18.09 -7.80
N ARG A 311 -10.32 18.86 -6.80
CA ARG A 311 -11.01 20.15 -6.98
C ARG A 311 -10.12 21.18 -7.64
N GLU A 312 -8.88 21.32 -7.15
CA GLU A 312 -7.87 22.20 -7.73
C GLU A 312 -7.64 21.88 -9.21
N ARG A 313 -7.43 20.60 -9.55
CA ARG A 313 -7.25 20.15 -10.94
C ARG A 313 -8.45 20.46 -11.84
N LEU A 314 -9.67 20.38 -11.30
CA LEU A 314 -10.92 20.63 -12.03
C LEU A 314 -11.33 22.11 -12.03
N GLY A 315 -10.55 23.01 -11.42
CA GLY A 315 -10.90 24.43 -11.29
C GLY A 315 -12.14 24.69 -10.41
N LEU A 316 -12.49 23.75 -9.52
CA LEU A 316 -13.66 23.82 -8.66
C LEU A 316 -13.32 24.48 -7.31
N GLY A 317 -14.14 25.44 -6.89
CA GLY A 317 -14.12 25.96 -5.51
C GLY A 317 -14.69 24.96 -4.48
N ASP A 318 -14.86 25.40 -3.24
CA ASP A 318 -15.53 24.61 -2.19
C ASP A 318 -17.04 24.47 -2.43
N GLY A 319 -17.63 23.34 -2.02
CA GLY A 319 -19.06 23.02 -2.20
C GLY A 319 -19.30 21.84 -3.13
N PRO A 320 -20.46 21.16 -3.07
CA PRO A 320 -20.70 19.88 -3.75
C PRO A 320 -20.44 19.94 -5.27
N VAL A 321 -19.96 18.84 -5.86
CA VAL A 321 -19.73 18.78 -7.31
C VAL A 321 -21.05 19.00 -8.07
N PRO A 322 -21.06 19.86 -9.11
CA PRO A 322 -22.20 19.96 -10.02
C PRO A 322 -22.51 18.59 -10.65
N LEU A 323 -23.75 18.13 -10.53
CA LEU A 323 -24.17 16.83 -11.08
C LEU A 323 -24.09 16.76 -12.62
N ASP A 324 -24.00 17.91 -13.30
CA ASP A 324 -23.70 18.00 -14.73
C ASP A 324 -22.19 17.84 -14.98
N LEU A 325 -21.74 16.59 -15.08
CA LEU A 325 -20.36 16.25 -15.46
C LEU A 325 -20.01 16.69 -16.90
N ASP A 326 -20.99 16.95 -17.76
CA ASP A 326 -20.77 17.45 -19.12
C ASP A 326 -20.57 18.97 -19.16
N ALA A 327 -20.95 19.70 -18.11
CA ALA A 327 -20.51 21.08 -17.90
C ALA A 327 -19.02 21.18 -17.50
N ILE A 328 -18.47 20.17 -16.81
CA ILE A 328 -17.04 20.11 -16.42
C ILE A 328 -16.13 19.73 -17.60
N ARG A 329 -16.70 19.17 -18.67
CA ARG A 329 -15.98 18.72 -19.88
C ARG A 329 -15.85 19.80 -20.99
N ARG A 330 -16.40 21.00 -20.78
CA ARG A 330 -16.47 22.09 -21.77
C ARG A 330 -15.60 23.27 -21.37
#